data_AF-A0A8C4D9J4-F1
#
_entry.id   AF-A0A8C4D9J4-F1
#
_cell.length_a   1.000
_cell.length_b   1.000
_cell.length_c   1.000
_cell.angle_alpha   90.00
_cell.angle_beta   90.00
_cell.angle_gamma   90.00
#
_symmetry.space_group_name_H-M   'P 1'
#
loop_
_entity.id
_entity.type
_entity.pdbx_description
1 polymer ?
#
loop_
_entity_poly.entity_id
_entity_poly.type
_entity_poly.pdbx_seq_one_letter_code
_entity_poly.pdbx_strand_id
1 'polypeptide(L)'
;MSTRIVYIALLLFSVCLCFQASAGHRRPFFKDLVRPPCCIEVTTRNITKMVIGNTYRKQSADPPCVEAIIFTTRKRPACVEPNSEWVKNLIANMTKL
;
A
#
# COMPACT_ATOMS: atom_id res chain seq x y z
N MET A 1 47.19 33.35 -9.13
CA MET A 1 45.83 33.17 -8.56
C MET A 1 45.94 33.29 -7.06
N SER A 2 45.22 34.22 -6.42
CA SER A 2 45.35 34.51 -4.99
C SER A 2 44.94 33.28 -4.17
N THR A 3 45.78 32.84 -3.22
CA THR A 3 45.53 31.67 -2.35
C THR A 3 44.18 31.74 -1.64
N ARG A 4 43.70 32.96 -1.39
CA ARG A 4 42.37 33.23 -0.82
C ARG A 4 41.23 32.81 -1.76
N ILE A 5 41.39 33.01 -3.06
CA ILE A 5 40.38 32.64 -4.07
C ILE A 5 40.32 31.11 -4.18
N VAL A 6 41.47 30.43 -4.14
CA VAL A 6 41.54 28.96 -4.18
C VAL A 6 40.88 28.37 -2.93
N TYR A 7 41.11 28.95 -1.75
CA TYR A 7 40.51 28.49 -0.50
C TYR A 7 38.99 28.67 -0.48
N ILE A 8 38.49 29.83 -0.93
CA ILE A 8 37.04 30.08 -1.03
C ILE A 8 36.39 29.11 -2.01
N ALA A 9 37.01 28.86 -3.17
CA ALA A 9 36.50 27.92 -4.15
C ALA A 9 36.43 26.47 -3.60
N LEU A 10 37.45 26.04 -2.86
CA LEU A 10 37.49 24.73 -2.21
C LEU A 10 36.41 24.59 -1.13
N LEU A 11 36.21 25.63 -0.31
CA LEU A 11 35.15 25.63 0.71
C LEU A 11 33.76 25.52 0.08
N LEU A 12 33.50 26.29 -0.98
CA LEU A 12 32.23 26.21 -1.71
C LEU A 12 32.01 24.83 -2.33
N PHE A 13 33.05 24.23 -2.92
CA PHE A 13 32.96 22.89 -3.52
C PHE A 13 32.67 21.81 -2.47
N SER A 14 33.34 21.89 -1.30
CA SER A 14 33.09 20.99 -0.17
C SER A 14 31.66 21.09 0.36
N VAL A 15 31.12 22.30 0.50
CA VAL A 15 29.74 22.51 0.96
C VAL A 15 28.74 21.95 -0.06
N CYS A 16 28.95 22.18 -1.36
CA CYS A 16 28.12 21.63 -2.44
C CYS A 16 28.07 20.10 -2.43
N LEU A 17 29.20 19.42 -2.22
CA LEU A 17 29.25 17.96 -2.12
C LEU A 17 28.46 17.43 -0.90
N CYS A 18 28.51 18.15 0.24
CA CYS A 18 27.73 17.80 1.43
C CYS A 18 26.21 17.95 1.23
N PHE A 19 25.77 18.95 0.47
CA PHE A 19 24.36 19.12 0.11
C PHE A 19 23.83 18.00 -0.79
N GLN A 20 24.68 17.43 -1.65
CA GLN A 20 24.30 16.30 -2.50
C GLN A 20 24.29 14.96 -1.72
N ALA A 21 25.18 14.78 -0.75
CA ALA A 21 25.23 13.58 0.09
C ALA A 21 24.03 13.45 1.05
N SER A 22 23.37 14.56 1.37
CA SER A 22 22.15 14.60 2.21
C SER A 22 20.86 14.31 1.44
N ALA A 23 20.92 14.10 0.11
CA ALA A 23 19.91 13.33 -0.63
C ALA A 23 20.10 11.81 -0.38
N GLY A 24 20.38 11.44 0.86
CA GLY A 24 20.47 10.06 1.31
C GLY A 24 19.11 9.38 1.19
N HIS A 25 19.09 8.23 0.52
CA HIS A 25 18.08 7.19 0.72
C HIS A 25 16.62 7.62 0.63
N ARG A 26 16.24 8.39 -0.40
CA ARG A 26 14.99 8.01 -1.04
C ARG A 26 15.27 6.67 -1.68
N ARG A 27 14.92 5.59 -0.97
CA ARG A 27 14.84 4.25 -1.54
C ARG A 27 14.27 4.43 -2.95
N PRO A 28 14.92 3.91 -4.01
CA PRO A 28 14.24 3.77 -5.26
C PRO A 28 13.07 2.86 -4.93
N PHE A 29 11.91 3.47 -4.71
CA PHE A 29 10.63 2.80 -4.75
C PHE A 29 10.63 2.24 -6.16
N PHE A 30 11.02 0.98 -6.30
CA PHE A 30 11.00 0.25 -7.54
C PHE A 30 9.67 0.61 -8.21
N LYS A 31 9.75 1.43 -9.25
CA LYS A 31 8.65 1.77 -10.15
C LYS A 31 8.43 0.57 -11.08
N ASP A 32 8.45 -0.65 -10.54
CA ASP A 32 8.06 -1.86 -11.24
C ASP A 32 6.54 -1.91 -11.23
N LEU A 33 5.88 -1.19 -12.15
CA LEU A 33 4.49 -1.40 -12.54
C LEU A 33 3.56 -1.92 -11.41
N VAL A 34 3.57 -1.26 -10.24
CA VAL A 34 3.01 -1.86 -9.02
C VAL A 34 1.50 -1.75 -9.09
N ARG A 35 0.86 -2.80 -9.59
CA ARG A 35 -0.57 -3.01 -9.42
C ARG A 35 -0.86 -2.89 -7.92
N PRO A 36 -1.87 -2.10 -7.50
CA PRO A 36 -2.19 -1.98 -6.08
C PRO A 36 -2.38 -3.37 -5.48
N PRO A 37 -1.92 -3.60 -4.24
CA PRO A 37 -2.04 -4.90 -3.60
C PRO A 37 -3.51 -5.34 -3.59
N CYS A 38 -3.76 -6.55 -4.09
CA CYS A 38 -5.08 -7.14 -4.25
C CYS A 38 -5.15 -8.48 -3.50
N CYS A 39 -6.37 -8.98 -3.29
CA CYS A 39 -6.57 -10.32 -2.77
C CYS A 39 -6.13 -11.35 -3.84
N ILE A 40 -5.14 -12.18 -3.51
CA ILE A 40 -4.73 -13.35 -4.31
C ILE A 40 -5.36 -14.65 -3.79
N GLU A 41 -5.87 -14.61 -2.56
CA GLU A 41 -6.55 -15.70 -1.88
C GLU A 41 -7.73 -15.15 -1.07
N VAL A 42 -8.71 -16.02 -0.79
CA VAL A 42 -9.91 -15.71 -0.01
C VAL A 42 -10.12 -16.74 1.10
N THR A 43 -10.64 -16.30 2.23
CA THR A 43 -11.08 -17.21 3.30
C THR A 43 -12.56 -17.59 3.13
N THR A 44 -12.87 -18.86 3.31
CA THR A 44 -14.24 -19.38 3.45
C THR A 44 -14.71 -19.42 4.90
N ARG A 45 -13.79 -19.28 5.87
CA ARG A 45 -14.10 -19.25 7.30
C ARG A 45 -15.01 -18.08 7.62
N ASN A 46 -16.05 -18.32 8.41
CA ASN A 46 -16.94 -17.28 8.89
C ASN A 46 -16.20 -16.37 9.90
N ILE A 47 -15.99 -15.11 9.51
CA ILE A 47 -15.30 -14.09 10.30
C ILE A 47 -16.23 -12.94 10.70
N THR A 48 -17.55 -13.11 10.65
CA THR A 48 -18.53 -12.04 10.92
C THR A 48 -18.25 -11.30 12.24
N LYS A 49 -17.84 -12.02 13.29
CA LYS A 49 -17.49 -11.45 14.61
C LYS A 49 -16.26 -10.52 14.60
N MET A 50 -15.43 -10.58 13.55
CA MET A 50 -14.20 -9.79 13.40
C MET A 50 -14.41 -8.56 12.52
N VAL A 51 -15.49 -8.52 11.74
CA VAL A 51 -15.84 -7.40 10.85
C VAL A 51 -16.22 -6.18 11.69
N ILE A 52 -15.73 -5.01 11.28
CA ILE A 52 -16.04 -3.73 11.91
C ILE A 52 -16.63 -2.75 10.90
N GLY A 53 -17.57 -1.92 11.35
CA GLY A 53 -18.29 -0.97 10.49
C GLY A 53 -19.41 -1.62 9.68
N ASN A 54 -20.05 -0.81 8.83
CA ASN A 54 -21.18 -1.22 7.98
C ASN A 54 -20.84 -1.15 6.48
N THR A 55 -19.56 -1.26 6.12
CA THR A 55 -19.10 -1.09 4.74
C THR A 55 -18.27 -2.27 4.26
N TYR A 56 -18.31 -2.53 2.95
CA TYR A 56 -17.49 -3.55 2.30
C TYR A 56 -17.03 -3.08 0.92
N ARG A 57 -15.95 -3.68 0.41
CA ARG A 57 -15.48 -3.46 -0.97
C ARG A 57 -15.60 -4.75 -1.76
N LYS A 58 -15.93 -4.66 -3.05
CA LYS A 58 -15.87 -5.79 -3.97
C LYS A 58 -14.63 -5.67 -4.85
N GLN A 59 -13.86 -6.74 -4.96
CA GLN A 59 -12.75 -6.89 -5.88
C GLN A 59 -13.18 -7.84 -7.01
N SER A 60 -13.01 -7.40 -8.26
CA SER A 60 -13.17 -8.28 -9.43
C SER A 60 -11.93 -9.15 -9.62
N ALA A 61 -12.12 -10.36 -10.17
CA ALA A 61 -11.01 -11.21 -10.56
C ALA A 61 -10.25 -10.59 -11.74
N ASP A 62 -8.92 -10.52 -11.62
CA ASP A 62 -8.01 -10.14 -12.69
C ASP A 62 -6.60 -10.62 -12.28
N PRO A 63 -6.09 -11.72 -12.86
CA PRO A 63 -4.90 -12.43 -12.39
C PRO A 63 -3.68 -11.53 -12.12
N PRO A 64 -2.97 -11.70 -10.98
CA PRO A 64 -3.12 -12.77 -10.00
C PRO A 64 -4.26 -12.55 -8.98
N CYS A 65 -5.03 -11.48 -9.11
CA CYS A 65 -6.10 -11.15 -8.17
C CYS A 65 -7.33 -12.05 -8.40
N VAL A 66 -7.92 -12.53 -7.30
CA VAL A 66 -9.15 -13.33 -7.32
C VAL A 66 -10.38 -12.46 -7.04
N GLU A 67 -11.57 -12.96 -7.34
CA GLU A 67 -12.80 -12.29 -6.92
C GLU A 67 -12.92 -12.35 -5.39
N ALA A 68 -13.17 -11.22 -4.73
CA ALA A 68 -13.23 -11.17 -3.28
C ALA A 68 -14.21 -10.10 -2.78
N ILE A 69 -14.83 -10.38 -1.63
CA ILE A 69 -15.40 -9.34 -0.77
C ILE A 69 -14.36 -8.98 0.27
N ILE A 70 -14.13 -7.69 0.48
CA ILE A 70 -13.13 -7.18 1.41
C ILE A 70 -13.85 -6.48 2.56
N PHE A 71 -13.70 -7.05 3.76
CA PHE A 71 -14.20 -6.46 4.99
C PHE A 71 -13.09 -5.76 5.77
N THR A 72 -13.43 -4.64 6.39
CA THR A 72 -12.56 -4.06 7.43
C THR A 72 -12.67 -4.91 8.68
N THR A 73 -11.54 -5.32 9.25
CA THR A 73 -11.50 -6.03 10.54
C THR A 73 -10.60 -5.27 11.52
N ARG A 74 -10.62 -5.66 12.80
CA ARG A 74 -9.79 -5.02 13.85
C ARG A 74 -8.28 -5.02 13.57
N LYS A 75 -7.77 -5.99 12.81
CA LYS A 75 -6.33 -6.14 12.54
C LYS A 75 -5.95 -5.64 11.16
N ARG A 76 -6.56 -6.20 10.12
CA ARG A 76 -6.28 -5.91 8.71
C ARG A 76 -7.51 -6.22 7.86
N PRO A 77 -7.66 -5.60 6.67
CA PRO A 77 -8.72 -6.00 5.76
C PRO A 77 -8.68 -7.50 5.47
N ALA A 78 -9.85 -8.14 5.43
CA ALA A 78 -9.98 -9.58 5.18
C ALA A 78 -10.66 -9.82 3.83
N CYS A 79 -10.01 -10.62 2.99
CA CYS A 79 -10.52 -11.09 1.70
C CYS A 79 -11.35 -12.36 1.93
N VAL A 80 -12.62 -12.35 1.55
CA VAL A 80 -13.54 -13.47 1.77
C VAL A 80 -14.19 -13.91 0.47
N GLU A 81 -14.53 -15.20 0.42
CA GLU A 81 -15.16 -15.84 -0.73
C GLU A 81 -16.57 -15.26 -0.97
N PRO A 82 -16.83 -14.58 -2.10
CA PRO A 82 -18.11 -13.91 -2.36
C PRO A 82 -19.32 -14.86 -2.36
N ASN A 83 -19.11 -16.12 -2.72
CA ASN A 83 -20.19 -17.10 -2.88
C ASN A 83 -20.65 -17.73 -1.57
N SER A 84 -19.94 -17.47 -0.46
CA SER A 84 -20.32 -17.98 0.85
C SER A 84 -21.66 -17.42 1.32
N GLU A 85 -22.55 -18.28 1.79
CA GLU A 85 -23.91 -17.88 2.20
C GLU A 85 -23.89 -16.82 3.32
N TRP A 86 -22.98 -16.97 4.29
CA TRP A 86 -22.81 -16.00 5.36
C TRP A 86 -22.34 -14.63 4.87
N VAL A 87 -21.56 -14.58 3.77
CA VAL A 87 -21.10 -13.31 3.17
C VAL A 87 -22.27 -12.60 2.52
N LYS A 88 -23.09 -13.32 1.73
CA LYS A 88 -24.30 -12.77 1.10
C LYS A 88 -25.26 -12.19 2.14
N ASN A 89 -25.51 -12.95 3.22
CA ASN A 89 -26.37 -12.50 4.32
C ASN A 89 -25.81 -11.29 5.06
N LEU A 90 -24.49 -11.23 5.25
CA LEU A 90 -23.84 -10.10 5.92
C LEU A 90 -23.89 -8.83 5.06
N ILE A 91 -23.52 -8.91 3.78
CA ILE A 91 -23.48 -7.74 2.89
C ILE A 91 -24.86 -7.21 2.50
N ALA A 92 -25.93 -8.00 2.67
CA ALA A 92 -27.30 -7.59 2.36
C ALA A 92 -27.72 -6.30 3.11
N ASN A 93 -27.18 -6.08 4.31
CA ASN A 93 -27.47 -4.91 5.15
C ASN A 93 -26.31 -3.91 5.22
N MET A 94 -25.26 -4.09 4.40
CA MET A 94 -24.07 -3.23 4.42
C MET A 94 -24.00 -2.33 3.19
N THR A 95 -23.28 -1.22 3.31
CA THR A 95 -23.02 -0.30 2.21
C THR A 95 -21.80 -0.75 1.41
N LYS A 96 -21.97 -0.94 0.10
CA LYS A 96 -20.85 -1.17 -0.82
C LYS A 96 -20.10 0.15 -1.07
N LEU A 97 -18.79 0.12 -0.92
CA LEU A 97 -17.87 1.20 -1.29
C LEU A 97 -17.34 1.05 -2.72
#